data_AF-A0A6T7EGD7-F1
#
_entry.id   AF-A0A6T7EGD7-F1
#
_cell.length_a   1.000
_cell.length_b   1.000
_cell.length_c   1.000
_cell.angle_alpha   90.00
_cell.angle_beta   90.00
_cell.angle_gamma   90.00
#
_symmetry.space_group_name_H-M   'P 1'
#
loop_
_entity.id
_entity.type
_entity.pdbx_description
1 polymer ?
#
loop_
_entity_poly.entity_id
_entity_poly.type
_entity_poly.pdbx_seq_one_letter_code
_entity_poly.pdbx_strand_id
1 'polypeptide(L)'
;GLGGLPESFSRLAAINGGIFMLNRTVDEILFDADGKAWGIRGGNEVAKASIFVGDPSYFPSEMVQATGQVVRSICFLDHPVPNVGDCGSAQIIIPGSQCGRTNDVYVSIMDKQLEVVPPNITLAMVSTKVEGHQNPVAEVDAGIELLGPILHRFDSVSDTFGPVGDGLDNKCFISKSYDESSHFKTAADDVLDLYFRITGQELDMSIDPHVPQPGDY
;
A
#
# COMPACT_ATOMS: atom_id res chain seq x y z
N GLY A 1 -7.70 11.63 5.27
CA GLY A 1 -7.61 10.28 4.66
C GLY A 1 -6.20 9.72 4.76
N LEU A 2 -5.94 8.56 4.14
CA LEU A 2 -4.67 7.82 4.30
C LEU A 2 -3.41 8.56 3.83
N GLY A 3 -3.54 9.54 2.92
CA GLY A 3 -2.41 10.36 2.46
C GLY A 3 -1.65 11.10 3.58
N GLY A 4 -2.28 11.35 4.73
CA GLY A 4 -1.62 11.98 5.87
C GLY A 4 -0.54 11.11 6.55
N LEU A 5 -0.58 9.78 6.34
CA LEU A 5 0.42 8.85 6.87
C LEU A 5 1.80 9.06 6.20
N PRO A 6 1.95 8.90 4.87
CA PRO A 6 3.24 9.13 4.21
C PRO A 6 3.72 10.58 4.37
N GLU A 7 2.82 11.57 4.41
CA GLU A 7 3.17 12.96 4.72
C GLU A 7 3.86 13.07 6.10
N SER A 8 3.28 12.45 7.13
CA SER A 8 3.84 12.47 8.49
C SER A 8 5.18 11.75 8.57
N PHE A 9 5.33 10.61 7.91
CA PHE A 9 6.61 9.89 7.85
C PHE A 9 7.68 10.69 7.08
N SER A 10 7.30 11.37 6.00
CA SER A 10 8.25 12.23 5.26
C SER A 10 8.76 13.38 6.11
N ARG A 11 7.88 13.97 6.93
CA ARG A 11 8.26 14.99 7.92
C ARG A 11 9.19 14.42 8.99
N LEU A 12 8.87 13.25 9.54
CA LEU A 12 9.70 12.61 10.57
C LEU A 12 11.11 12.34 10.06
N ALA A 13 11.23 11.83 8.83
CA ALA A 13 12.52 11.60 8.20
C ALA A 13 13.26 12.92 7.91
N ALA A 14 12.56 13.99 7.50
CA ALA A 14 13.17 15.31 7.33
C ALA A 14 13.71 15.91 8.63
N ILE A 15 13.02 15.70 9.75
CA ILE A 15 13.50 16.09 11.08
C ILE A 15 14.78 15.34 11.46
N ASN A 16 15.05 14.17 10.86
CA ASN A 16 16.28 13.41 11.08
C ASN A 16 17.31 13.60 9.96
N GLY A 17 17.21 14.69 9.19
CA GLY A 17 18.16 15.02 8.11
C GLY A 17 17.89 14.33 6.76
N GLY A 18 16.79 13.59 6.64
CA GLY A 18 16.35 13.00 5.37
C GLY A 18 15.86 14.06 4.38
N ILE A 19 16.00 13.79 3.08
CA ILE A 19 15.53 14.67 2.00
C ILE A 19 14.52 13.89 1.15
N PHE A 20 13.32 14.46 0.98
CA PHE A 20 12.29 13.92 0.10
C PHE A 20 12.29 14.65 -1.24
N MET A 21 12.32 13.89 -2.33
CA MET A 21 12.28 14.42 -3.69
C MET A 21 11.05 13.84 -4.41
N LEU A 22 10.08 14.69 -4.70
CA LEU A 22 8.94 14.36 -5.56
C LEU A 22 9.22 14.81 -7.00
N ASN A 23 8.49 14.24 -7.97
CA ASN A 23 8.68 14.54 -9.39
C ASN A 23 10.13 14.35 -9.87
N ARG A 24 10.79 13.32 -9.32
CA ARG A 24 12.16 12.94 -9.69
C ARG A 24 12.15 11.50 -10.18
N THR A 25 12.35 11.32 -11.48
CA THR A 25 12.42 9.99 -12.10
C THR A 25 13.73 9.29 -11.73
N VAL A 26 13.61 8.00 -11.40
CA VAL A 26 14.72 7.06 -11.30
C VAL A 26 14.70 6.21 -12.57
N ASP A 27 15.74 6.32 -13.39
CA ASP A 27 15.81 5.62 -14.68
C ASP A 27 16.28 4.17 -14.51
N GLU A 28 17.26 3.94 -13.62
CA GLU A 28 17.77 2.60 -13.32
C GLU A 28 18.52 2.55 -11.97
N ILE A 29 18.59 1.33 -11.41
CA ILE A 29 19.48 0.96 -10.32
C ILE A 29 20.79 0.45 -10.92
N LEU A 30 21.91 0.92 -10.39
CA LEU A 30 23.25 0.60 -10.86
C LEU A 30 23.84 -0.52 -9.98
N PHE A 31 24.30 -1.58 -10.64
CA PHE A 31 24.91 -2.76 -10.01
C PHE A 31 26.41 -2.84 -10.31
N ASP A 32 27.17 -3.46 -9.42
CA ASP A 32 28.59 -3.79 -9.64
C ASP A 32 28.76 -5.15 -10.33
N ALA A 33 30.02 -5.57 -10.52
CA ALA A 33 30.35 -6.85 -11.16
C ALA A 33 29.91 -8.07 -10.34
N ASP A 34 29.68 -7.91 -9.03
CA ASP A 34 29.22 -8.95 -8.11
C ASP A 34 27.68 -8.95 -7.98
N GLY A 35 26.98 -8.07 -8.69
CA GLY A 35 25.52 -7.95 -8.66
C GLY A 35 24.97 -7.16 -7.46
N LYS A 36 25.80 -6.37 -6.77
CA LYS A 36 25.35 -5.51 -5.66
C LYS A 36 24.99 -4.12 -6.15
N ALA A 37 23.84 -3.62 -5.71
CA ALA A 37 23.44 -2.25 -5.99
C ALA A 37 24.35 -1.25 -5.25
N TRP A 38 24.76 -0.18 -5.94
CA TRP A 38 25.63 0.86 -5.39
C TRP A 38 25.16 2.29 -5.70
N GLY A 39 24.21 2.46 -6.61
CA GLY A 39 23.63 3.78 -6.91
C GLY A 39 22.34 3.71 -7.72
N ILE A 40 21.71 4.87 -7.88
CA ILE A 40 20.61 5.09 -8.82
C ILE A 40 21.01 6.18 -9.82
N ARG A 41 20.53 6.05 -11.06
CA ARG A 41 20.65 7.10 -12.08
C ARG A 41 19.30 7.76 -12.32
N GLY A 42 19.29 9.08 -12.40
CA GLY A 42 18.14 9.87 -12.86
C GLY A 42 18.61 10.97 -13.79
N GLY A 43 18.29 10.85 -15.08
CA GLY A 43 18.86 11.66 -16.14
C GLY A 43 20.38 11.50 -16.23
N ASN A 44 21.10 12.61 -16.05
CA ASN A 44 22.55 12.67 -16.10
C ASN A 44 23.23 12.62 -14.71
N GLU A 45 22.45 12.44 -13.64
CA GLU A 45 22.95 12.45 -12.27
C GLU A 45 22.92 11.04 -11.66
N VAL A 46 23.89 10.77 -10.79
CA VAL A 46 24.00 9.50 -10.05
C VAL A 46 24.09 9.79 -8.56
N ALA A 47 23.21 9.16 -7.79
CA ALA A 47 23.26 9.15 -6.33
C ALA A 47 23.76 7.79 -5.85
N LYS A 48 24.73 7.77 -4.92
CA LYS A 48 25.30 6.55 -4.36
C LYS A 48 24.67 6.21 -3.02
N ALA A 49 24.44 4.93 -2.76
CA ALA A 49 23.97 4.42 -1.48
C ALA A 49 24.46 2.98 -1.27
N SER A 50 24.44 2.52 -0.02
CA SER A 50 24.79 1.15 0.35
C SER A 50 23.58 0.22 0.45
N ILE A 51 22.36 0.78 0.48
CA ILE A 51 21.09 0.09 0.68
C ILE A 51 20.03 0.79 -0.17
N PHE A 52 19.19 0.00 -0.84
CA PHE A 52 18.09 0.47 -1.68
C PHE A 52 16.79 -0.16 -1.19
N VAL A 53 15.81 0.68 -0.85
CA VAL A 53 14.49 0.26 -0.38
C VAL A 53 13.46 0.91 -1.28
N GLY A 54 12.47 0.13 -1.73
CA GLY A 54 11.40 0.67 -2.56
C GLY A 54 10.33 -0.35 -2.89
N ASP A 55 9.28 0.10 -3.56
CA ASP A 55 8.22 -0.77 -4.05
C ASP A 55 8.64 -1.48 -5.36
N PRO A 56 7.94 -2.55 -5.77
CA PRO A 56 8.30 -3.36 -6.93
C PRO A 56 8.51 -2.60 -8.24
N SER A 57 7.87 -1.44 -8.43
CA SER A 57 7.91 -0.70 -9.71
C SER A 57 9.28 -0.11 -10.04
N TYR A 58 10.15 0.06 -9.04
CA TYR A 58 11.49 0.65 -9.23
C TYR A 58 12.59 -0.38 -9.55
N PHE A 59 12.30 -1.68 -9.41
CA PHE A 59 13.31 -2.72 -9.51
C PHE A 59 13.20 -3.50 -10.83
N PRO A 60 14.31 -4.08 -11.31
CA PRO A 60 14.31 -4.95 -12.48
C PRO A 60 13.31 -6.10 -12.34
N SER A 61 12.68 -6.47 -13.46
CA SER A 61 11.61 -7.47 -13.51
C SER A 61 12.00 -8.84 -12.95
N GLU A 62 13.28 -9.21 -13.01
CA GLU A 62 13.85 -10.45 -12.49
C GLU A 62 13.98 -10.48 -10.96
N MET A 63 13.90 -9.32 -10.29
CA MET A 63 13.95 -9.21 -8.83
C MET A 63 12.56 -9.23 -8.18
N VAL A 64 11.50 -9.17 -8.99
CA VAL A 64 10.12 -9.12 -8.56
C VAL A 64 9.33 -10.28 -9.17
N GLN A 65 8.37 -10.81 -8.42
CA GLN A 65 7.48 -11.87 -8.88
C GLN A 65 6.03 -11.46 -8.69
N ALA A 66 5.18 -11.82 -9.66
CA ALA A 66 3.74 -11.63 -9.54
C ALA A 66 3.18 -12.54 -8.43
N THR A 67 2.34 -11.96 -7.58
CA THR A 67 1.72 -12.65 -6.43
C THR A 67 0.20 -12.79 -6.56
N GLY A 68 -0.39 -12.19 -7.61
CA GLY A 68 -1.81 -12.23 -7.91
C GLY A 68 -2.30 -10.93 -8.52
N GLN A 69 -3.61 -10.71 -8.43
CA GLN A 69 -4.24 -9.44 -8.76
C GLN A 69 -5.26 -9.09 -7.68
N VAL A 70 -5.49 -7.79 -7.48
CA VAL A 70 -6.53 -7.27 -6.60
C VAL A 70 -7.47 -6.41 -7.42
N VAL A 71 -8.77 -6.62 -7.25
CA VAL A 71 -9.81 -5.74 -7.78
C VAL A 71 -10.26 -4.78 -6.68
N ARG A 72 -10.43 -3.50 -7.03
CA ARG A 72 -10.97 -2.46 -6.16
C ARG A 72 -12.04 -1.66 -6.90
N SER A 73 -13.17 -1.45 -6.25
CA SER A 73 -14.29 -0.63 -6.73
C SER A 73 -14.54 0.51 -5.75
N ILE A 74 -14.32 1.74 -6.21
CA ILE A 74 -14.58 2.96 -5.45
C ILE A 74 -15.97 3.47 -5.84
N CYS A 75 -16.87 3.54 -4.86
CA CYS A 75 -18.27 3.88 -5.04
C CYS A 75 -18.62 5.15 -4.25
N PHE A 76 -19.28 6.10 -4.89
CA PHE A 76 -19.88 7.27 -4.26
C PHE A 76 -21.39 7.08 -4.18
N LEU A 77 -21.95 7.32 -3.00
CA LEU A 77 -23.38 7.22 -2.70
C LEU A 77 -23.88 8.57 -2.20
N ASP A 78 -25.14 8.90 -2.46
CA ASP A 78 -25.84 10.06 -1.91
C ASP A 78 -26.72 9.70 -0.69
N HIS A 79 -26.48 8.51 -0.13
CA HIS A 79 -27.16 7.97 1.05
C HIS A 79 -26.22 7.10 1.89
N PRO A 80 -26.52 6.89 3.20
CA PRO A 80 -25.82 5.91 4.01
C PRO A 80 -25.97 4.49 3.44
N VAL A 81 -24.95 3.64 3.66
CA VAL A 81 -25.06 2.22 3.30
C VAL A 81 -26.19 1.56 4.13
N PRO A 82 -27.08 0.76 3.51
CA PRO A 82 -28.11 0.04 4.25
C PRO A 82 -27.55 -0.88 5.34
N ASN A 83 -28.30 -1.05 6.43
CA ASN A 83 -28.03 -2.03 7.49
C ASN A 83 -26.71 -1.89 8.27
N VAL A 84 -25.96 -0.78 8.14
CA VAL A 84 -24.75 -0.52 8.96
C VAL A 84 -25.01 0.39 10.17
N GLY A 85 -26.27 0.74 10.44
CA GLY A 85 -26.65 1.69 11.49
C GLY A 85 -26.31 3.15 11.13
N ASP A 86 -26.56 4.07 12.06
CA ASP A 86 -26.20 5.48 11.91
C ASP A 86 -24.72 5.70 12.30
N CYS A 87 -23.82 5.39 11.37
CA CYS A 87 -22.37 5.54 11.57
C CYS A 87 -21.72 6.28 10.39
N GLY A 88 -20.74 7.15 10.68
CA GLY A 88 -19.98 7.87 9.65
C GLY A 88 -18.87 7.04 8.99
N SER A 89 -18.62 5.83 9.52
CA SER A 89 -17.68 4.88 8.93
C SER A 89 -17.96 3.47 9.41
N ALA A 90 -17.71 2.48 8.56
CA ALA A 90 -17.88 1.07 8.90
C ALA A 90 -16.93 0.18 8.06
N GLN A 91 -16.73 -1.04 8.54
CA GLN A 91 -16.09 -2.12 7.80
C GLN A 91 -17.05 -3.30 7.69
N ILE A 92 -17.19 -3.85 6.49
CA ILE A 92 -17.91 -5.10 6.23
C ILE A 92 -16.89 -6.10 5.69
N ILE A 93 -16.92 -7.31 6.24
CA ILE A 93 -16.15 -8.44 5.72
C ILE A 93 -17.18 -9.48 5.29
N ILE A 94 -17.13 -9.87 4.03
CA ILE A 94 -17.92 -10.96 3.47
C ILE A 94 -16.98 -12.15 3.35
N PRO A 95 -17.10 -13.15 4.24
CA PRO A 95 -16.25 -14.34 4.15
C PRO A 95 -16.43 -15.01 2.79
N GLY A 96 -15.33 -15.41 2.13
CA GLY A 96 -15.37 -16.00 0.79
C GLY A 96 -16.38 -17.15 0.70
N SER A 97 -16.40 -18.01 1.72
CA SER A 97 -17.35 -19.13 1.83
C SER A 97 -18.84 -18.75 1.78
N GLN A 98 -19.20 -17.51 2.14
CA GLN A 98 -20.58 -17.01 2.11
C GLN A 98 -20.97 -16.41 0.75
N CYS A 99 -20.01 -16.17 -0.13
CA CYS A 99 -20.23 -15.62 -1.48
C CYS A 99 -19.69 -16.51 -2.60
N GLY A 100 -19.41 -17.80 -2.30
CA GLY A 100 -18.94 -18.77 -3.28
C GLY A 100 -17.50 -18.53 -3.76
N ARG A 101 -16.68 -17.89 -2.93
CA ARG A 101 -15.28 -17.53 -3.20
C ARG A 101 -14.34 -18.21 -2.21
N THR A 102 -13.05 -18.21 -2.54
CA THR A 102 -11.98 -18.63 -1.63
C THR A 102 -11.51 -17.48 -0.75
N ASN A 103 -11.39 -16.28 -1.34
CA ASN A 103 -10.92 -15.05 -0.71
C ASN A 103 -12.11 -14.18 -0.30
N ASP A 104 -11.93 -13.49 0.82
CA ASP A 104 -12.94 -12.59 1.37
C ASP A 104 -13.15 -11.36 0.46
N VAL A 105 -14.32 -10.73 0.60
CA VAL A 105 -14.60 -9.42 0.01
C VAL A 105 -14.69 -8.41 1.15
N TYR A 106 -13.92 -7.33 1.06
CA TYR A 106 -13.86 -6.27 2.05
C TYR A 106 -14.62 -5.04 1.55
N VAL A 107 -15.35 -4.38 2.45
CA VAL A 107 -15.98 -3.07 2.21
C VAL A 107 -15.53 -2.09 3.28
N SER A 108 -14.92 -0.98 2.89
CA SER A 108 -14.64 0.16 3.76
C SER A 108 -15.58 1.31 3.44
N ILE A 109 -16.29 1.80 4.45
CA ILE A 109 -17.29 2.87 4.33
C ILE A 109 -16.77 4.07 5.12
N MET A 110 -16.82 5.24 4.49
CA MET A 110 -16.37 6.51 5.07
C MET A 110 -17.30 7.63 4.61
N ASP A 111 -17.47 8.66 5.45
CA ASP A 111 -18.24 9.85 5.10
C ASP A 111 -17.45 11.15 5.39
N LYS A 112 -18.16 12.28 5.42
CA LYS A 112 -17.59 13.60 5.68
C LYS A 112 -16.91 13.71 7.06
N GLN A 113 -17.25 12.89 8.06
CA GLN A 113 -16.61 12.93 9.39
C GLN A 113 -15.11 12.63 9.31
N LEU A 114 -14.68 11.86 8.31
CA LEU A 114 -13.27 11.57 8.03
C LEU A 114 -12.63 12.55 7.03
N GLU A 115 -13.38 13.58 6.62
CA GLU A 115 -12.99 14.62 5.68
C GLU A 115 -12.47 14.11 4.33
N VAL A 116 -12.96 12.95 3.89
CA VAL A 116 -12.58 12.33 2.60
C VAL A 116 -13.55 12.64 1.46
N VAL A 117 -14.74 13.14 1.78
CA VAL A 117 -15.83 13.47 0.85
C VAL A 117 -16.60 14.72 1.30
N PRO A 118 -17.32 15.42 0.40
CA PRO A 118 -18.22 16.53 0.79
C PRO A 118 -19.42 16.04 1.63
N PRO A 119 -20.18 16.95 2.27
CA PRO A 119 -21.41 16.59 2.98
C PRO A 119 -22.41 15.85 2.10
N ASN A 120 -23.20 14.97 2.70
CA ASN A 120 -24.23 14.13 2.05
C ASN A 120 -23.70 13.16 0.99
N ILE A 121 -22.39 12.88 0.99
CA ILE A 121 -21.78 11.85 0.17
C ILE A 121 -21.15 10.80 1.08
N THR A 122 -21.37 9.53 0.75
CA THR A 122 -20.69 8.39 1.36
C THR A 122 -19.74 7.78 0.34
N LEU A 123 -18.53 7.48 0.78
CA LEU A 123 -17.51 6.75 0.04
C LEU A 123 -17.50 5.31 0.51
N ALA A 124 -17.69 4.36 -0.41
CA ALA A 124 -17.52 2.94 -0.16
C ALA A 124 -16.43 2.38 -1.09
N MET A 125 -15.48 1.65 -0.53
CA MET A 125 -14.45 0.95 -1.28
C MET A 125 -14.63 -0.54 -1.10
N VAL A 126 -14.85 -1.27 -2.19
CA VAL A 126 -14.99 -2.73 -2.19
C VAL A 126 -13.75 -3.35 -2.80
N SER A 127 -13.18 -4.39 -2.18
CA SER A 127 -11.98 -5.05 -2.68
C SER A 127 -11.97 -6.55 -2.42
N THR A 128 -11.33 -7.30 -3.32
CA THR A 128 -11.03 -8.73 -3.14
C THR A 128 -9.83 -9.14 -4.01
N LYS A 129 -9.23 -10.27 -3.68
CA LYS A 129 -8.19 -10.92 -4.49
C LYS A 129 -8.85 -11.64 -5.68
N VAL A 130 -8.30 -11.48 -6.87
CA VAL A 130 -8.83 -12.10 -8.10
C VAL A 130 -8.56 -13.61 -8.11
N GLU A 131 -9.59 -14.41 -8.40
CA GLU A 131 -9.51 -15.89 -8.42
C GLU A 131 -9.44 -16.50 -9.83
N GLY A 132 -9.40 -15.66 -10.87
CA GLY A 132 -9.16 -16.10 -12.25
C GLY A 132 -10.40 -16.10 -13.15
N HIS A 133 -11.40 -15.26 -12.84
CA HIS A 133 -12.54 -15.06 -13.74
C HIS A 133 -12.17 -14.20 -14.95
N GLN A 134 -12.86 -14.42 -16.08
CA GLN A 134 -12.74 -13.58 -17.28
C GLN A 134 -13.12 -12.12 -17.03
N ASN A 135 -13.92 -11.85 -15.99
CA ASN A 135 -14.30 -10.51 -15.56
C ASN A 135 -13.98 -10.32 -14.06
N PRO A 136 -12.76 -9.86 -13.72
CA PRO A 136 -12.36 -9.65 -12.33
C PRO A 136 -13.22 -8.61 -11.59
N VAL A 137 -13.84 -7.66 -12.32
CA VAL A 137 -14.69 -6.62 -11.73
C VAL A 137 -15.98 -7.18 -11.12
N ALA A 138 -16.48 -8.32 -11.63
CA ALA A 138 -17.65 -8.98 -11.05
C ALA A 138 -17.33 -9.67 -9.71
N GLU A 139 -16.06 -9.90 -9.38
CA GLU A 139 -15.68 -10.60 -8.15
C GLU A 139 -15.98 -9.80 -6.88
N VAL A 140 -16.21 -8.48 -7.00
CA VAL A 140 -16.65 -7.62 -5.89
C VAL A 140 -18.17 -7.50 -5.75
N ASP A 141 -18.96 -8.12 -6.62
CA ASP A 141 -20.41 -7.87 -6.70
C ASP A 141 -21.13 -8.14 -5.38
N ALA A 142 -20.69 -9.14 -4.61
CA ALA A 142 -21.23 -9.43 -3.29
C ALA A 142 -21.13 -8.22 -2.32
N GLY A 143 -20.09 -7.40 -2.43
CA GLY A 143 -19.96 -6.16 -1.65
C GLY A 143 -20.71 -4.99 -2.27
N ILE A 144 -20.78 -4.92 -3.61
CA ILE A 144 -21.49 -3.88 -4.35
C ILE A 144 -23.00 -3.95 -4.08
N GLU A 145 -23.58 -5.14 -4.03
CA GLU A 145 -25.01 -5.37 -3.77
C GLU A 145 -25.45 -4.84 -2.39
N LEU A 146 -24.54 -4.74 -1.42
CA LEU A 146 -24.82 -4.18 -0.10
C LEU A 146 -24.95 -2.65 -0.10
N LEU A 147 -24.42 -1.98 -1.12
CA LEU A 147 -24.28 -0.51 -1.12
C LEU A 147 -25.58 0.22 -1.46
N GLY A 148 -26.55 -0.42 -2.11
CA GLY A 148 -27.74 0.26 -2.66
C GLY A 148 -27.45 1.02 -3.97
N PRO A 149 -28.27 2.03 -4.35
CA PRO A 149 -28.03 2.87 -5.51
C PRO A 149 -26.66 3.57 -5.49
N ILE A 150 -25.87 3.39 -6.55
CA ILE A 150 -24.53 4.00 -6.66
C ILE A 150 -24.58 5.21 -7.59
N LEU A 151 -24.13 6.36 -7.11
CA LEU A 151 -24.04 7.59 -7.91
C LEU A 151 -22.93 7.47 -8.96
N HIS A 152 -21.73 7.07 -8.52
CA HIS A 152 -20.57 6.82 -9.37
C HIS A 152 -19.76 5.63 -8.87
N ARG A 153 -19.28 4.80 -9.80
CA ARG A 153 -18.41 3.63 -9.54
C ARG A 153 -17.16 3.74 -10.41
N PHE A 154 -16.00 3.50 -9.80
CA PHE A 154 -14.71 3.46 -10.47
C PHE A 154 -14.01 2.14 -10.13
N ASP A 155 -13.83 1.31 -11.15
CA ASP A 155 -13.23 -0.01 -11.01
C ASP A 155 -11.75 0.00 -11.42
N SER A 156 -10.94 -0.75 -10.69
CA SER A 156 -9.53 -0.96 -10.99
C SER A 156 -9.14 -2.40 -10.68
N VAL A 157 -8.32 -2.98 -11.55
CA VAL A 157 -7.66 -4.27 -11.33
C VAL A 157 -6.17 -4.00 -11.37
N SER A 158 -5.45 -4.44 -10.35
CA SER A 158 -4.02 -4.20 -10.21
C SER A 158 -3.29 -5.50 -9.96
N ASP A 159 -2.22 -5.75 -10.71
CA ASP A 159 -1.29 -6.82 -10.43
C ASP A 159 -0.59 -6.55 -9.08
N THR A 160 -0.39 -7.59 -8.30
CA THR A 160 0.39 -7.52 -7.07
C THR A 160 1.72 -8.22 -7.27
N PHE A 161 2.76 -7.66 -6.66
CA PHE A 161 4.13 -8.16 -6.75
C PHE A 161 4.76 -8.28 -5.36
N GLY A 162 5.79 -9.11 -5.27
CA GLY A 162 6.67 -9.20 -4.11
C GLY A 162 8.12 -9.50 -4.54
N PRO A 163 9.07 -9.39 -3.61
CA PRO A 163 10.47 -9.71 -3.88
C PRO A 163 10.66 -11.20 -4.25
N VAL A 164 11.64 -11.47 -5.12
CA VAL A 164 12.16 -12.83 -5.35
C VAL A 164 13.15 -13.24 -4.25
N GLY A 165 13.93 -12.29 -3.71
CA GLY A 165 14.94 -12.53 -2.67
C GLY A 165 14.86 -11.56 -1.50
N ASP A 166 15.57 -11.85 -0.41
CA ASP A 166 15.55 -11.05 0.82
C ASP A 166 16.36 -9.72 0.74
N GLY A 167 17.13 -9.53 -0.33
CA GLY A 167 17.93 -8.32 -0.54
C GLY A 167 19.31 -8.33 0.13
N LEU A 168 19.69 -9.38 0.87
CA LEU A 168 20.96 -9.43 1.59
C LEU A 168 22.16 -9.45 0.65
N ASP A 169 22.06 -10.22 -0.44
CA ASP A 169 23.13 -10.42 -1.41
C ASP A 169 23.31 -9.22 -2.36
N ASN A 170 22.20 -8.58 -2.79
CA ASN A 170 22.19 -7.53 -3.81
C ASN A 170 21.92 -6.11 -3.28
N LYS A 171 21.64 -5.97 -1.98
CA LYS A 171 21.31 -4.70 -1.28
C LYS A 171 20.01 -4.02 -1.72
N CYS A 172 19.13 -4.76 -2.39
CA CYS A 172 17.81 -4.31 -2.83
C CYS A 172 16.71 -4.93 -1.95
N PHE A 173 16.10 -4.11 -1.08
CA PHE A 173 15.06 -4.52 -0.16
C PHE A 173 13.71 -4.05 -0.66
N ILE A 174 13.02 -4.94 -1.37
CA ILE A 174 11.77 -4.63 -2.08
C ILE A 174 10.56 -4.93 -1.17
N SER A 175 9.63 -3.98 -1.07
CA SER A 175 8.36 -4.18 -0.38
C SER A 175 7.38 -5.02 -1.20
N LYS A 176 6.34 -5.54 -0.56
CA LYS A 176 5.21 -6.17 -1.24
C LYS A 176 4.20 -5.12 -1.69
N SER A 177 3.46 -5.44 -2.75
CA SER A 177 2.27 -4.65 -3.13
C SER A 177 1.19 -4.75 -2.05
N TYR A 178 0.38 -3.71 -1.89
CA TYR A 178 -0.77 -3.73 -0.99
C TYR A 178 -1.82 -4.74 -1.44
N ASP A 179 -2.27 -5.57 -0.50
CA ASP A 179 -3.31 -6.57 -0.71
C ASP A 179 -4.73 -5.97 -0.71
N GLU A 180 -5.72 -6.84 -0.83
CA GLU A 180 -7.14 -6.50 -0.86
C GLU A 180 -7.73 -6.12 0.50
N SER A 181 -7.00 -6.30 1.60
CA SER A 181 -7.56 -6.13 2.94
C SER A 181 -7.85 -4.66 3.26
N SER A 182 -8.88 -4.42 4.07
CA SER A 182 -9.29 -3.08 4.49
C SER A 182 -8.54 -2.57 5.72
N HIS A 183 -7.43 -3.21 6.10
CA HIS A 183 -6.66 -2.91 7.31
C HIS A 183 -5.16 -3.08 7.07
N PHE A 184 -4.33 -2.58 7.99
CA PHE A 184 -2.88 -2.49 7.77
C PHE A 184 -2.04 -3.66 8.28
N LYS A 185 -2.64 -4.79 8.70
CA LYS A 185 -1.87 -5.88 9.33
C LYS A 185 -0.74 -6.40 8.44
N THR A 186 -1.04 -6.76 7.20
CA THR A 186 -0.05 -7.31 6.26
C THR A 186 0.98 -6.30 5.82
N ALA A 187 0.57 -5.03 5.62
CA ALA A 187 1.48 -3.93 5.35
C ALA A 187 2.45 -3.68 6.54
N ALA A 188 1.95 -3.74 7.78
CA ALA A 188 2.79 -3.60 8.96
C ALA A 188 3.78 -4.76 9.10
N ASP A 189 3.34 -5.99 8.82
CA ASP A 189 4.20 -7.17 8.82
C ASP A 189 5.32 -7.06 7.77
N ASP A 190 5.02 -6.49 6.59
CA ASP A 190 6.03 -6.25 5.56
C ASP A 190 7.06 -5.17 5.96
N VAL A 191 6.62 -4.11 6.65
CA VAL A 191 7.54 -3.10 7.21
C VAL A 191 8.47 -3.70 8.27
N LEU A 192 7.95 -4.56 9.14
CA LEU A 192 8.76 -5.24 10.16
C LEU A 192 9.76 -6.22 9.54
N ASP A 193 9.34 -6.98 8.51
CA ASP A 193 10.22 -7.87 7.74
C ASP A 193 11.35 -7.08 7.05
N LEU A 194 11.01 -5.98 6.38
CA LEU A 194 11.99 -5.09 5.74
C LEU A 194 12.99 -4.54 6.75
N TYR A 195 12.52 -4.05 7.90
CA TYR A 195 13.39 -3.55 8.97
C TYR A 195 14.37 -4.63 9.44
N PHE A 196 13.87 -5.84 9.68
CA PHE A 196 14.71 -6.96 10.10
C PHE A 196 15.75 -7.33 9.03
N ARG A 197 15.36 -7.45 7.77
CA ARG A 197 16.29 -7.78 6.67
C ARG A 197 17.37 -6.72 6.47
N ILE A 198 17.02 -5.44 6.66
CA ILE A 198 17.95 -4.32 6.52
C ILE A 198 18.94 -4.25 7.70
N THR A 199 18.44 -4.39 8.93
CA THR A 199 19.22 -4.11 10.15
C THR A 199 19.81 -5.36 10.80
N GLY A 200 19.28 -6.54 10.49
CA GLY A 200 19.58 -7.80 11.16
C GLY A 200 18.99 -7.92 12.58
N GLN A 201 18.08 -7.03 12.98
CA GLN A 201 17.52 -6.95 14.33
C GLN A 201 16.00 -6.79 14.29
N GLU A 202 15.30 -7.36 15.27
CA GLU A 202 13.87 -7.09 15.46
C GLU A 202 13.66 -5.63 15.86
N LEU A 203 12.57 -5.03 15.39
CA LEU A 203 12.22 -3.67 15.78
C LEU A 203 11.77 -3.65 17.25
N ASP A 204 12.56 -3.01 18.11
CA ASP A 204 12.19 -2.79 19.50
C ASP A 204 11.18 -1.64 19.61
N MET A 205 9.92 -2.00 19.79
CA MET A 205 8.79 -1.07 19.92
C MET A 205 8.75 -0.36 21.29
N SER A 206 9.68 -0.65 22.21
CA SER A 206 9.75 -0.01 23.53
C SER A 206 10.67 1.21 23.58
N ILE A 207 11.43 1.47 22.52
CA ILE A 207 12.37 2.59 22.44
C ILE A 207 11.63 3.86 22.05
N ASP A 208 11.80 4.93 22.83
CA ASP A 208 11.31 6.26 22.49
C ASP A 208 12.18 6.84 21.35
N PRO A 209 11.62 7.23 20.20
CA PRO A 209 12.42 7.81 19.13
C PRO A 209 13.17 9.04 19.65
N HIS A 210 14.49 9.04 19.52
CA HIS A 210 15.26 10.24 19.82
C HIS A 210 14.87 11.33 18.81
N VAL A 211 14.08 12.31 19.27
CA VAL A 211 13.74 13.49 18.47
C VAL A 211 14.87 14.50 18.67
N PRO A 212 15.68 14.80 17.63
CA PRO A 212 16.74 15.79 17.74
C PRO A 212 16.16 17.14 18.21
N GLN A 213 16.77 17.72 19.24
CA GLN A 213 16.37 19.02 19.76
C GLN A 213 17.04 20.15 18.94
N PRO A 214 16.48 21.37 18.93
CA PRO A 214 17.15 22.51 18.33
C PRO A 214 18.52 22.73 18.99
N GLY A 215 19.61 22.43 18.27
CA GLY A 215 20.99 22.52 18.76
C GLY A 215 21.84 21.25 18.57
N ASP A 216 21.22 20.13 18.16
CA ASP A 216 21.93 18.86 17.91
C ASP A 216 22.62 18.77 16.52
N TYR A 217 22.62 19.87 15.75
CA TYR A 217 23.23 20.00 14.42
C TYR A 217 24.42 20.95 14.39
#